data_AF-C2KWH7-F1
#
_entry.id   AF-C2KWH7-F1
#
_cell.length_a   1.000
_cell.length_b   1.000
_cell.length_c   1.000
_cell.angle_alpha   90.00
_cell.angle_beta   90.00
_cell.angle_gamma   90.00
#
_symmetry.space_group_name_H-M   'P 1'
#
loop_
_entity.id
_entity.type
_entity.pdbx_description
1 polymer ?
#
loop_
_entity_poly.entity_id
_entity_poly.type
_entity_poly.pdbx_seq_one_letter_code
_entity_poly.pdbx_strand_id
1 'polypeptide(L)'
;MLKPLNFGNYQALKRYSYNQMNAWATSVYASGFQDGQDSMPTVLEFDKDTMTEFLQGIDGIGEKTVKKIVQAFIEKGESAWELDAGGEE
;
A
#
# COMPACT_ATOMS: atom_id res chain seq x y z
N MET A 1 22.23 5.07 -8.88
CA MET A 1 23.10 6.27 -8.94
C MET A 1 22.74 7.18 -7.78
N LEU A 2 23.67 7.50 -6.88
CA LEU A 2 23.44 8.55 -5.89
C LEU A 2 23.28 9.88 -6.64
N LYS A 3 22.12 10.54 -6.48
CA LYS A 3 21.94 11.89 -7.01
C LYS A 3 23.01 12.79 -6.35
N PRO A 4 23.76 13.59 -7.13
CA PRO A 4 24.74 14.50 -6.55
C PRO A 4 24.06 15.44 -5.55
N LEU A 5 24.73 15.68 -4.43
CA LEU A 5 24.25 16.58 -3.39
C LEU A 5 23.97 17.95 -4.02
N ASN A 6 22.72 18.43 -3.91
CA ASN A 6 22.39 19.77 -4.35
C ASN A 6 22.99 20.78 -3.34
N PHE A 7 24.16 21.31 -3.69
CA PHE A 7 24.88 22.27 -2.86
C PHE A 7 24.10 23.55 -2.58
N GLY A 8 23.20 23.97 -3.48
CA GLY A 8 22.30 25.11 -3.26
C GLY A 8 21.35 24.86 -2.10
N ASN A 9 20.70 23.70 -2.09
CA ASN A 9 19.79 23.30 -1.00
C ASN A 9 20.54 23.14 0.33
N TYR A 10 21.76 22.58 0.30
CA TYR A 10 22.59 22.47 1.50
C TYR A 10 22.97 23.84 2.08
N GLN A 11 23.30 24.82 1.24
CA GLN A 11 23.59 26.18 1.70
C GLN A 11 22.36 26.89 2.26
N ALA A 12 21.17 26.64 1.70
CA ALA A 12 19.91 27.16 2.23
C ALA A 12 19.57 26.55 3.60
N LEU A 13 19.70 25.22 3.74
CA LEU A 13 19.46 24.48 4.99
C LEU A 13 20.30 24.99 6.15
N LYS A 14 21.56 25.36 5.90
CA LYS A 14 22.45 25.94 6.93
C LYS A 14 21.96 27.26 7.50
N ARG A 15 21.02 27.95 6.83
CA ARG A 15 20.46 29.23 7.25
C ARG A 15 19.08 29.09 7.90
N TYR A 16 18.56 27.88 8.02
CA TYR A 16 17.25 27.66 8.62
C TYR A 16 17.29 27.90 10.12
N SER A 17 16.28 28.62 10.62
CA SER A 17 15.95 28.62 12.04
C SER A 17 15.48 27.24 12.49
N TYR A 18 15.43 27.00 13.80
CA TYR A 18 14.95 25.74 14.37
C TYR A 18 13.57 25.34 13.80
N ASN A 19 12.62 26.27 13.76
CA ASN A 19 11.27 26.00 13.25
C ASN A 19 11.28 25.65 11.75
N GLN A 20 12.10 26.33 10.95
CA GLN A 20 12.24 26.05 9.52
C GLN A 20 12.90 24.69 9.28
N MET A 21 13.92 24.33 10.07
CA MET A 21 14.56 23.02 10.00
C MET A 21 13.60 21.91 10.42
N ASN A 22 12.82 22.12 11.49
CA ASN A 22 11.82 21.16 11.95
C ASN A 22 10.74 20.92 10.88
N ALA A 23 10.20 22.00 10.30
CA ALA A 23 9.22 21.90 9.21
C ALA A 23 9.78 21.16 7.99
N TRP A 24 11.03 21.45 7.61
CA TRP A 24 11.71 20.75 6.52
C TRP A 24 11.87 19.26 6.83
N ALA A 25 12.35 18.90 8.01
CA ALA A 25 12.54 17.51 8.40
C ALA A 25 11.21 16.73 8.36
N THR A 26 10.14 17.29 8.91
CA THR A 26 8.80 16.69 8.85
C THR A 26 8.33 16.51 7.40
N SER A 27 8.57 17.50 6.53
CA SER A 27 8.19 17.39 5.12
C SER A 27 8.93 16.28 4.38
N VAL A 28 10.21 16.05 4.71
CA VAL A 28 11.00 14.97 4.12
C VAL A 28 10.44 13.61 4.53
N TYR A 29 10.09 13.43 5.81
CA TYR A 29 9.46 12.20 6.28
C TYR A 29 8.10 11.97 5.61
N ALA A 30 7.24 13.00 5.53
CA ALA A 30 5.93 12.89 4.90
C ALA A 30 6.05 12.55 3.41
N SER A 31 6.96 13.21 2.68
CA SER A 31 7.23 12.91 1.28
C SER A 31 7.74 11.49 1.08
N GLY A 32 8.69 11.03 1.91
CA GLY A 32 9.22 9.67 1.80
C GLY A 32 8.17 8.60 2.11
N PHE A 33 7.23 8.88 3.02
CA PHE A 33 6.10 8.01 3.29
C PHE A 33 5.16 7.92 2.08
N GLN A 34 4.80 9.06 1.48
CA GLN A 34 3.94 9.09 0.29
C GLN A 34 4.61 8.40 -0.90
N ASP A 35 5.88 8.69 -1.17
CA ASP A 35 6.65 8.00 -2.22
C ASP A 35 6.67 6.48 -1.99
N GLY A 36 6.74 6.05 -0.73
CA GLY A 36 6.64 4.65 -0.34
C GLY A 36 5.26 4.04 -0.63
N GLN A 37 4.17 4.77 -0.37
CA GLN A 37 2.82 4.33 -0.74
C GLN A 37 2.64 4.25 -2.26
N ASP A 38 3.08 5.29 -2.98
CA ASP A 38 2.92 5.38 -4.43
C ASP A 38 3.79 4.36 -5.18
N SER A 39 4.93 3.97 -4.61
CA SER A 39 5.82 2.94 -5.16
C SER A 39 5.44 1.51 -4.78
N MET A 40 4.54 1.34 -3.79
CA MET A 40 3.94 0.04 -3.54
C MET A 40 3.00 -0.31 -4.70
N PRO A 41 3.17 -1.49 -5.33
CA PRO A 41 2.19 -1.96 -6.28
C PRO A 41 0.84 -2.05 -5.55
N THR A 42 -0.19 -1.43 -6.10
CA THR A 42 -1.59 -1.45 -5.60
C THR A 42 -2.15 -2.89 -5.49
N VAL A 43 -1.39 -3.88 -5.96
CA VAL A 43 -1.66 -5.32 -5.95
C VAL A 43 -2.02 -5.87 -4.56
N LEU A 44 -1.67 -5.21 -3.46
CA LEU A 44 -1.98 -5.74 -2.12
C LEU A 44 -3.31 -5.24 -1.54
N GLU A 45 -4.02 -4.33 -2.19
CA GLU A 45 -5.44 -4.09 -1.89
C GLU A 45 -6.30 -5.05 -2.72
N PHE A 46 -6.24 -6.33 -2.36
CA PHE A 46 -7.13 -7.33 -2.93
C PHE A 46 -8.54 -7.12 -2.36
N ASP A 47 -9.39 -6.45 -3.12
CA ASP A 47 -10.84 -6.61 -2.95
C ASP A 47 -11.26 -8.05 -3.30
N LYS A 48 -12.43 -8.44 -2.81
CA LYS A 48 -12.96 -9.81 -2.96
C LYS A 48 -13.01 -10.26 -4.42
N ASP A 49 -13.37 -9.36 -5.33
CA ASP A 49 -13.58 -9.67 -6.74
C ASP A 49 -12.25 -9.74 -7.48
N THR A 50 -11.35 -8.77 -7.26
CA THR A 50 -9.98 -8.79 -7.80
C THR A 50 -9.19 -10.03 -7.33
N MET A 51 -9.37 -10.46 -6.07
CA MET A 51 -8.75 -11.69 -5.57
C MET A 51 -9.33 -12.94 -6.24
N THR A 52 -10.64 -12.94 -6.46
CA THR A 52 -11.32 -14.06 -7.13
C THR A 52 -10.84 -14.19 -8.57
N GLU A 53 -10.81 -13.09 -9.33
CA GLU A 53 -10.32 -13.05 -10.71
C GLU A 53 -8.85 -13.48 -10.81
N PHE A 54 -8.00 -12.96 -9.92
CA PHE A 54 -6.59 -13.35 -9.86
C PHE A 54 -6.40 -14.85 -9.64
N LEU A 55 -7.11 -15.43 -8.64
CA LEU A 55 -6.98 -16.84 -8.31
C LEU A 55 -7.54 -17.75 -9.40
N GLN A 56 -8.58 -17.33 -10.13
CA GLN A 56 -9.12 -18.05 -11.28
C GLN A 56 -8.18 -18.03 -12.50
N GLY A 57 -7.30 -17.04 -12.60
CA GLY A 57 -6.27 -16.96 -13.64
C GLY A 57 -5.09 -17.93 -13.45
N ILE A 58 -5.03 -18.65 -12.33
CA ILE A 58 -3.96 -19.60 -12.02
C ILE A 58 -4.39 -21.01 -12.41
N ASP A 59 -3.67 -21.61 -13.37
CA ASP A 59 -3.89 -22.99 -13.78
C ASP A 59 -3.79 -23.95 -12.58
N GLY A 60 -4.85 -24.75 -12.39
CA GLY A 60 -4.93 -25.74 -11.31
C GLY A 60 -5.69 -25.28 -10.06
N ILE A 61 -6.14 -24.02 -9.99
CA ILE A 61 -7.03 -23.55 -8.91
C ILE A 61 -8.48 -23.57 -9.38
N GLY A 62 -9.25 -24.54 -8.89
CA GLY A 62 -10.69 -24.62 -9.16
C GLY A 62 -11.52 -23.65 -8.31
N GLU A 63 -12.72 -23.31 -8.79
CA GLU A 63 -13.62 -22.32 -8.19
C GLU A 63 -13.93 -22.59 -6.69
N LYS A 64 -14.06 -23.85 -6.30
CA LYS A 64 -14.27 -24.25 -4.88
C LYS A 64 -13.08 -23.87 -3.99
N THR A 65 -11.87 -23.95 -4.52
CA THR A 65 -10.65 -23.60 -3.81
C THR A 65 -10.51 -22.08 -3.73
N VAL A 66 -10.83 -21.36 -4.81
CA VAL A 66 -10.89 -19.88 -4.83
C VAL A 66 -11.81 -19.36 -3.72
N LYS A 67 -13.07 -19.83 -3.68
CA LYS A 67 -14.05 -19.41 -2.66
C LYS A 67 -13.56 -19.64 -1.23
N LYS A 68 -12.91 -20.78 -0.96
CA LYS A 68 -12.35 -21.08 0.36
C LYS A 68 -11.20 -20.16 0.75
N ILE A 69 -10.33 -19.81 -0.20
CA ILE A 69 -9.20 -18.90 0.05
C ILE A 69 -9.71 -17.49 0.33
N VAL A 70 -10.62 -16.99 -0.52
CA VAL A 70 -11.25 -15.67 -0.36
C VAL A 70 -11.96 -15.57 0.99
N GLN A 71 -12.76 -16.59 1.33
CA GLN A 71 -13.48 -16.65 2.60
C GLN A 71 -12.53 -16.67 3.81
N ALA A 72 -11.44 -17.44 3.75
CA ALA A 72 -10.45 -17.49 4.82
C ALA A 72 -9.75 -16.14 5.02
N PHE A 73 -9.54 -15.37 3.95
CA PHE A 73 -9.01 -14.00 4.02
C PHE A 73 -9.98 -13.04 4.70
N ILE A 74 -11.28 -13.17 4.45
CA ILE A 74 -12.31 -12.35 5.11
C ILE A 74 -12.45 -12.73 6.59
N GLU A 75 -12.46 -14.02 6.92
CA GLU A 75 -12.69 -14.51 8.29
C GLU A 75 -11.46 -14.34 9.22
N LYS A 76 -10.25 -14.45 8.67
CA LYS A 76 -9.01 -14.51 9.47
C LYS A 76 -8.02 -13.39 9.18
N GLY A 77 -8.16 -12.71 8.05
CA GLY A 77 -7.41 -11.48 7.79
C GLY A 77 -8.01 -10.37 8.64
N GLU A 78 -7.17 -9.44 9.13
CA GLU A 78 -7.62 -8.15 9.66
C GLU A 78 -8.16 -7.26 8.52
N SER A 79 -8.93 -7.82 7.60
CA SER A 79 -9.40 -7.14 6.40
C SER A 79 -10.65 -6.33 6.71
N ALA A 80 -10.80 -5.20 6.04
CA ALA A 80 -11.94 -4.28 6.18
C ALA A 80 -13.23 -4.77 5.47
N TRP A 81 -13.25 -6.00 4.95
CA TRP A 81 -14.38 -6.54 4.20
C TRP A 81 -15.41 -7.16 5.15
N GLU A 82 -16.65 -6.67 5.11
CA GLU A 82 -17.76 -7.33 5.81
C GLU A 82 -18.20 -8.59 5.03
N LEU A 83 -18.61 -9.60 5.78
CA LEU A 83 -19.26 -10.78 5.22
C LEU A 83 -20.64 -10.37 4.70
N ASP A 84 -20.77 -10.17 3.39
CA ASP A 84 -22.08 -10.25 2.77
C ASP A 84 -22.59 -11.67 2.98
N ALA A 85 -23.49 -11.81 3.95
CA ALA A 85 -24.31 -13.00 4.18
C ALA A 85 -25.35 -13.14 3.06
N GLY A 86 -24.90 -13.11 1.81
CA GLY A 86 -25.69 -13.34 0.61
C GLY A 86 -25.77 -14.83 0.33
N GLY A 87 -26.56 -15.52 1.14
CA GLY A 87 -26.98 -16.90 0.93
C GLY A 87 -28.47 -17.02 1.19
N GLU A 88 -29.29 -16.25 0.47
CA GLU A 88 -30.70 -16.59 0.26
C GLU A 88 -30.81 -17.40 -1.05
N GLU A 89 -31.44 -18.57 -0.88
CA GLU A 89 -31.91 -19.59 -1.83
C GLU A 89 -30.90 -20.60 -2.43
#